data_AF-A0A2D9FRZ4-F1
#
_entry.id   AF-A0A2D9FRZ4-F1
#
_cell.length_a   1.000
_cell.length_b   1.000
_cell.length_c   1.000
_cell.angle_alpha   90.00
_cell.angle_beta   90.00
_cell.angle_gamma   90.00
#
_symmetry.space_group_name_H-M   'P 1'
#
loop_
_entity.id
_entity.type
_entity.pdbx_description
1 polymer ?
#
loop_
_entity_poly.entity_id
_entity_poly.type
_entity_poly.pdbx_seq_one_letter_code
_entity_poly.pdbx_strand_id
1 'polypeptide(L)' 'MPQNFLPKKYRQYIGLGAEIAASLLVPILLGYLLDRHFQTSPIFILTGVFGAMVGFGFMIVRISRKLSTSDND' A
#
# COMPACT_ATOMS: atom_id res chain seq x y z
N MET A 1 -3.09 9.81 -30.59
CA MET A 1 -3.68 10.83 -29.71
C MET A 1 -3.65 10.29 -28.28
N PRO A 2 -2.93 10.86 -27.30
CA PRO A 2 -3.12 10.41 -25.93
C PRO A 2 -4.44 11.01 -25.45
N GLN A 3 -5.52 10.25 -25.60
CA GLN A 3 -6.81 10.66 -25.07
C GLN A 3 -6.72 10.67 -23.54
N ASN A 4 -6.99 11.82 -22.94
CA ASN A 4 -7.15 12.02 -21.50
C ASN A 4 -8.33 11.18 -20.97
N PHE A 5 -8.16 9.86 -20.88
CA PHE A 5 -9.23 8.88 -20.72
C PHE A 5 -9.86 8.84 -19.30
N LEU A 6 -9.41 9.70 -18.37
CA LEU A 6 -9.90 9.70 -17.00
C LEU A 6 -10.09 11.14 -16.46
N PRO A 7 -11.29 11.48 -15.93
CA PRO A 7 -11.54 12.72 -15.19
C PRO A 7 -10.49 12.91 -14.09
N LYS A 8 -10.05 14.14 -13.83
CA LYS A 8 -8.98 14.44 -12.84
C LYS A 8 -9.22 13.79 -11.46
N LYS A 9 -10.47 13.74 -10.99
CA LYS A 9 -10.86 13.05 -9.74
C LYS A 9 -10.53 11.55 -9.76
N TYR A 10 -10.76 10.86 -10.87
CA TYR A 10 -10.56 9.40 -10.99
C TYR A 10 -9.08 9.00 -10.92
N ARG A 11 -8.20 9.85 -11.49
CA ARG A 11 -6.74 9.65 -11.43
C ARG A 11 -6.22 9.63 -10.00
N GLN A 12 -6.81 10.43 -9.12
CA GLN A 12 -6.44 10.49 -7.70
C GLN A 12 -6.80 9.19 -6.97
N TYR A 13 -7.98 8.62 -7.24
CA TYR A 13 -8.38 7.34 -6.65
C TYR A 13 -7.54 6.16 -7.15
N ILE A 14 -7.18 6.15 -8.44
CA ILE A 14 -6.26 5.14 -8.99
C ILE A 14 -4.87 5.26 -8.36
N GLY A 15 -4.36 6.48 -8.18
CA GLY A 15 -3.08 6.71 -7.51
C GLY A 15 -3.08 6.18 -6.07
N LEU A 16 -4.15 6.45 -5.32
CA LEU A 16 -4.34 5.90 -3.97
C LEU A 16 -4.41 4.37 -3.97
N GLY A 17 -5.18 3.77 -4.89
CA GLY A 17 -5.27 2.30 -5.00
C GLY A 17 -3.92 1.66 -5.32
N ALA A 18 -3.14 2.27 -6.22
CA ALA A 18 -1.79 1.82 -6.55
C ALA A 18 -0.82 1.96 -5.37
N GLU A 19 -0.91 3.06 -4.61
CA GLU A 19 -0.10 3.28 -3.41
C GLU A 19 -0.41 2.23 -2.32
N ILE A 20 -1.69 1.94 -2.09
CA ILE A 20 -2.12 0.88 -1.16
C ILE A 20 -1.60 -0.48 -1.62
N ALA A 21 -1.82 -0.83 -2.89
CA ALA A 21 -1.37 -2.11 -3.44
C ALA A 21 0.15 -2.27 -3.31
N ALA A 22 0.92 -1.24 -3.66
CA ALA A 22 2.38 -1.25 -3.52
C ALA A 22 2.83 -1.37 -2.06
N SER A 23 2.17 -0.65 -1.14
CA SER A 23 2.52 -0.70 0.29
C SER A 23 2.35 -2.10 0.91
N LEU A 24 1.44 -2.91 0.36
CA LEU A 24 1.24 -4.30 0.75
C LEU A 24 2.18 -5.25 -0.02
N LEU A 25 2.27 -5.09 -1.34
CA LEU A 25 3.04 -6.00 -2.22
C LEU A 25 4.53 -5.95 -1.95
N VAL A 26 5.10 -4.76 -1.75
CA VAL A 26 6.55 -4.57 -1.60
C VAL A 26 7.12 -5.38 -0.43
N PRO A 27 6.64 -5.24 0.83
CA PRO A 27 7.18 -6.01 1.95
C PRO A 27 6.93 -7.52 1.83
N ILE A 28 5.81 -7.94 1.23
CA ILE A 28 5.51 -9.37 1.01
C ILE A 28 6.47 -9.98 -0.02
N LEU A 29 6.68 -9.29 -1.16
CA LEU A 29 7.62 -9.74 -2.19
C LEU A 29 9.06 -9.72 -1.69
N LEU A 30 9.46 -8.70 -0.93
CA LEU A 30 10.76 -8.68 -0.27
C LEU A 30 10.91 -9.88 0.66
N GLY A 31 9.93 -10.12 1.53
CA GLY A 31 9.97 -11.27 2.44
C GLY A 31 10.10 -12.61 1.70
N TYR A 32 9.35 -12.80 0.62
CA TYR A 32 9.45 -13.98 -0.23
C TYR A 32 10.82 -14.13 -0.89
N LEU A 33 11.38 -13.04 -1.43
CA LEU A 33 12.69 -13.06 -2.08
C LEU A 33 13.80 -13.36 -1.06
N LEU A 34 13.72 -12.80 0.15
CA LEU A 34 14.64 -13.11 1.23
C LEU A 34 14.53 -14.58 1.66
N ASP A 35 13.32 -15.09 1.88
CA ASP A 35 13.13 -16.50 2.25
C ASP A 35 13.72 -17.43 1.19
N ARG A 36 13.51 -17.12 -0.10
CA ARG A 36 14.06 -17.90 -1.21
C ARG A 36 15.59 -17.80 -1.30
N HIS A 37 16.16 -16.62 -1.07
CA HIS A 37 17.59 -16.39 -1.18
C HIS A 37 18.38 -17.05 -0.02
N PHE A 38 17.86 -16.97 1.20
CA PHE A 38 18.51 -17.52 2.40
C PHE A 38 18.08 -18.97 2.70
N GLN A 39 17.21 -19.56 1.88
CA GLN A 39 16.61 -20.88 2.10
C GLN A 39 16.02 -21.02 3.51
N THR A 40 15.53 -19.93 4.08
CA THR A 40 14.91 -19.95 5.40
C THR A 40 13.51 -20.53 5.30
N SER A 41 13.04 -21.09 6.42
CA SER A 41 11.60 -21.26 6.64
C SER A 41 10.87 -19.93 6.37
N PRO A 42 9.57 -19.94 6.01
CA PRO A 42 8.84 -18.77 5.51
C PRO A 42 8.61 -17.67 6.58
N ILE A 43 9.69 -17.14 7.16
CA ILE A 43 9.71 -16.24 8.30
C ILE A 43 9.79 -14.81 7.79
N PHE A 44 10.59 -14.54 6.76
CA PHE A 44 10.69 -13.20 6.19
C PHE A 44 9.39 -12.78 5.50
N ILE A 45 8.71 -13.70 4.81
CA ILE A 45 7.38 -13.42 4.24
C ILE A 45 6.34 -13.18 5.33
N LEU A 46 6.34 -13.95 6.42
CA LEU A 46 5.41 -13.76 7.55
C LEU A 46 5.62 -12.41 8.23
N THR A 47 6.88 -12.03 8.48
CA THR A 47 7.21 -10.72 9.06
C THR A 47 6.88 -9.58 8.09
N GLY A 48 7.09 -9.78 6.79
CA GLY A 48 6.68 -8.84 5.73
C GLY A 48 5.17 -8.63 5.68
N VAL A 49 4.38 -9.71 5.76
CA VAL A 49 2.90 -9.64 5.85
C VAL A 49 2.47 -8.93 7.12
N PHE A 50 3.04 -9.26 8.27
CA PHE A 50 2.71 -8.60 9.53
C PHE A 50 3.02 -7.10 9.49
N GLY A 51 4.19 -6.72 8.96
CA GLY A 51 4.56 -5.32 8.75
C GLY A 51 3.60 -4.60 7.79
N ALA A 52 3.19 -5.27 6.70
CA ALA A 52 2.19 -4.74 5.77
C ALA A 52 0.83 -4.51 6.45
N MET A 53 0.37 -5.43 7.30
CA MET A 53 -0.89 -5.27 8.05
C MET A 53 -0.85 -4.07 9.00
N VAL A 54 0.25 -3.92 9.75
CA VAL A 54 0.45 -2.79 10.65
C VAL A 54 0.51 -1.48 9.88
N GLY A 55 1.30 -1.43 8.80
CA GLY A 55 1.43 -0.26 7.93
C GLY A 55 0.10 0.14 7.29
N PHE A 56 -0.70 -0.84 6.85
CA PHE A 56 -2.04 -0.60 6.34
C PHE A 56 -2.97 0.02 7.39
N GLY A 57 -2.92 -0.48 8.64
CA GLY A 57 -3.65 0.12 9.76
C GLY A 57 -3.31 1.60 9.98
N PHE A 58 -2.01 1.93 10.00
CA PHE A 58 -1.56 3.33 10.10
C PHE A 58 -2.00 4.18 8.90
N MET A 59 -1.96 3.62 7.69
CA MET A 59 -2.40 4.31 6.48
C MET A 59 -3.89 4.68 6.55
N ILE A 60 -4.74 3.75 6.99
CA ILE A 60 -6.17 4.00 7.18
C ILE A 60 -6.40 5.11 8.21
N VAL A 61 -5.72 5.06 9.36
CA VAL A 61 -5.84 6.11 10.39
C VAL A 61 -5.43 7.48 9.83
N ARG A 62 -4.34 7.54 9.05
CA ARG A 62 -3.87 8.76 8.41
C ARG A 62 -4.89 9.30 7.40
N ILE A 63 -5.45 8.43 6.55
CA ILE A 63 -6.46 8.81 5.56
C ILE A 63 -7.70 9.35 6.27
N SER A 64 -8.22 8.64 7.28
CA SER A 64 -9.39 9.05 8.04
C SER A 64 -9.21 10.43 8.69
N ARG A 65 -8.05 10.68 9.33
CA ARG A 65 -7.75 12.00 9.92
C ARG A 65 -7.72 13.11 8.87
N LYS A 66 -7.14 12.84 7.70
CA LYS A 66 -7.06 13.83 6.60
C LYS A 66 -8.45 14.19 6.07
N LEU A 67 -9.36 13.22 5.99
CA LEU A 67 -10.75 13.43 5.61
C LEU A 67 -11.53 14.24 6.66
N SER A 68 -11.36 13.95 7.97
CA SER A 68 -12.04 14.68 9.04
C SER A 68 -11.60 16.15 9.17
N THR A 69 -10.36 16.48 8.85
CA THR A 69 -9.87 17.86 8.89
C THR A 69 -10.38 18.70 7.73
N SER A 70 -10.56 18.14 6.53
CA SER A 70 -11.02 18.89 5.34
C SER A 70 -12.52 19.25 5.33
N ASP A 71 -13.29 18.84 6.33
CA ASP A 71 -14.73 19.16 6.47
C ASP A 71 -14.97 20.39 7.36
N ASN A 72 -13.94 20.92 8.03
CA ASN A 72 -14.04 22.06 8.95
C ASN A 72 -13.51 23.39 8.38
N ASP A 73 -13.24 23.47 7.07
CA ASP A 73 -12.86 24.69 6.36
C ASP A 73 -13.93 25.09 5.32
#